data_AF-A0A3A5APC3-F1
#
_entry.id   AF-A0A3A5APC3-F1
#
_cell.length_a   1.000
_cell.length_b   1.000
_cell.length_c   1.000
_cell.angle_alpha   90.00
_cell.angle_beta   90.00
_cell.angle_gamma   90.00
#
_symmetry.space_group_name_H-M   'P 1'
#
loop_
_entity.id
_entity.type
_entity.pdbx_description
1 polymer ?
#
loop_
_entity_poly.entity_id
_entity_poly.type
_entity_poly.pdbx_seq_one_letter_code
_entity_poly.pdbx_strand_id
1 'polypeptide(L)'
;MNILVLAILAILISAPAYADVIWPALFLVNRMVSWWSIALGLVVEYAPVRKLTQFDVKKSIFADLTMNAGSCLLGIFIIPVLGIGWEFFPGSVLYRFFNIGTFNPGTWIATFLIAVFVNASLENLVLRIGFKKHCGWRGFWWLSIANAASVGVAFASLWLGPMRS
;
A
#
# COMPACT_ATOMS: atom_id res chain seq x y z
N MET A 1 32.26 1.80 26.13
CA MET A 1 31.44 1.86 24.89
C MET A 1 29.99 1.72 25.29
N ASN A 2 29.14 2.71 24.98
CA ASN A 2 27.79 2.82 25.53
C ASN A 2 26.87 1.73 24.95
N ILE A 3 25.93 1.18 25.74
CA ILE A 3 25.01 0.12 25.28
C ILE A 3 24.22 0.56 24.04
N LEU A 4 23.90 1.85 23.95
CA LEU A 4 23.26 2.46 22.78
C LEU A 4 24.11 2.34 21.51
N VAL A 5 25.43 2.52 21.64
CA VAL A 5 26.38 2.42 20.51
C VAL A 5 26.53 0.97 20.09
N LEU A 6 26.55 0.04 21.04
CA LEU A 6 26.52 -1.40 20.76
C LEU A 6 25.22 -1.84 20.07
N ALA A 7 24.07 -1.30 20.48
CA ALA A 7 22.79 -1.59 19.84
C ALA A 7 22.71 -1.03 18.41
N ILE A 8 23.17 0.21 18.20
CA ILE A 8 23.23 0.82 16.86
C ILE A 8 24.20 0.05 15.96
N LEU A 9 25.38 -0.32 16.47
CA LEU A 9 26.34 -1.12 15.72
C LEU A 9 25.81 -2.54 15.43
N ALA A 10 25.08 -3.17 16.35
CA ALA A 10 24.46 -4.48 16.10
C ALA A 10 23.38 -4.43 15.02
N ILE A 11 22.59 -3.35 14.96
CA ILE A 11 21.61 -3.09 13.90
C ILE A 11 22.31 -2.86 12.56
N LEU A 12 23.39 -2.07 12.54
CA LEU A 12 24.13 -1.73 11.31
C LEU A 12 24.97 -2.91 10.79
N ILE A 13 25.54 -3.74 11.66
CA ILE A 13 26.34 -4.92 11.31
C ILE A 13 25.46 -6.10 10.87
N SER A 14 24.19 -6.13 11.29
CA SER A 14 23.21 -7.10 10.78
C SER A 14 22.66 -6.74 9.39
N ALA A 15 22.80 -5.50 8.92
CA ALA A 15 22.23 -5.05 7.65
C ALA A 15 22.55 -5.93 6.41
N PRO A 16 23.78 -6.46 6.21
CA PRO A 16 24.05 -7.34 5.06
C PRO A 16 23.46 -8.75 5.20
N ALA A 17 23.04 -9.18 6.40
CA ALA A 17 22.29 -10.42 6.61
C ALA A 17 20.75 -10.23 6.54
N TYR A 18 20.29 -8.99 6.31
CA TYR A 18 18.88 -8.60 6.22
C TYR A 18 18.45 -8.19 4.80
N ALA A 19 19.26 -8.49 3.78
CA ALA A 19 18.82 -8.33 2.38
C ALA A 19 17.56 -9.17 2.07
N ASP A 20 17.34 -10.27 2.82
CA ASP A 20 16.12 -11.10 2.79
C ASP A 20 14.95 -10.55 3.61
N VAL A 21 15.11 -9.41 4.31
CA VAL A 21 14.08 -8.81 5.18
C VAL A 21 13.38 -7.62 4.52
N ILE A 22 13.75 -7.30 3.27
CA ILE A 22 13.05 -6.29 2.50
C ILE A 22 11.75 -6.89 1.95
N TRP A 23 10.65 -6.65 2.66
CA TRP A 23 9.33 -7.12 2.26
C TRP A 23 8.90 -6.56 0.89
N PRO A 24 8.21 -7.35 0.02
CA PRO A 24 7.68 -6.85 -1.26
C PRO A 24 6.87 -5.56 -1.16
N ALA A 25 6.24 -5.26 -0.02
CA ALA A 25 5.49 -4.01 0.14
C ALA A 25 6.37 -2.76 0.08
N LEU A 26 7.65 -2.83 0.47
CA LEU A 26 8.55 -1.68 0.31
C LEU A 26 8.76 -1.36 -1.19
N PHE A 27 8.87 -2.41 -2.01
CA PHE A 27 8.99 -2.26 -3.47
C PHE A 27 7.71 -1.70 -4.08
N LEU A 28 6.57 -2.23 -3.65
CA LEU A 28 5.27 -1.80 -4.16
C LEU A 28 4.95 -0.35 -3.78
N VAL A 29 5.21 0.06 -2.53
CA VAL A 29 4.97 1.43 -2.07
C VAL A 29 5.75 2.44 -2.91
N ASN A 30 7.02 2.17 -3.21
CA ASN A 30 7.83 3.03 -4.09
C ASN A 30 7.21 3.19 -5.49
N ARG A 31 6.55 2.15 -6.03
CA ARG A 31 5.83 2.25 -7.31
C ARG A 31 4.51 2.97 -7.20
N MET A 32 3.78 2.78 -6.11
CA MET A 32 2.49 3.43 -5.87
C MET A 32 2.63 4.96 -5.75
N VAL A 33 3.72 5.45 -5.15
CA VAL A 33 3.97 6.89 -4.99
C VAL A 33 4.59 7.56 -6.21
N SER A 34 4.83 6.81 -7.29
CA SER A 34 5.32 7.41 -8.53
C SER A 34 4.24 8.30 -9.17
N TRP A 35 4.67 9.41 -9.78
CA TRP A 35 3.75 10.41 -10.33
C TRP A 35 2.73 9.82 -11.33
N TRP A 36 3.14 8.82 -12.12
CA TRP A 36 2.28 8.19 -13.11
C TRP A 36 1.27 7.22 -12.47
N SER A 37 1.65 6.51 -11.40
CA SER A 37 0.72 5.67 -10.62
C SER A 37 -0.35 6.51 -9.95
N ILE A 38 0.04 7.64 -9.36
CA ILE A 38 -0.89 8.60 -8.75
C ILE A 38 -1.84 9.17 -9.80
N ALA A 39 -1.31 9.59 -10.96
CA ALA A 39 -2.14 10.11 -12.05
C ALA A 39 -3.17 9.08 -12.55
N LEU A 40 -2.76 7.81 -12.69
CA LEU A 40 -3.66 6.73 -13.06
C LEU A 40 -4.69 6.44 -11.97
N GLY A 41 -4.28 6.46 -10.69
CA GLY A 41 -5.17 6.35 -9.52
C GLY A 41 -6.31 7.36 -9.58
N LEU A 42 -5.99 8.65 -9.74
CA LEU A 42 -6.98 9.72 -9.87
C LEU A 42 -7.97 9.47 -11.02
N VAL A 43 -7.49 9.06 -12.20
CA VAL A 43 -8.37 8.80 -13.34
C VAL A 43 -9.34 7.63 -13.05
N VAL A 44 -8.83 6.56 -12.45
CA VAL A 44 -9.61 5.35 -12.16
C VAL A 44 -10.59 5.56 -11.01
N GLU A 45 -10.17 6.26 -9.96
CA GLU A 45 -10.93 6.46 -8.71
C GLU A 45 -12.00 7.55 -8.84
N TYR A 46 -11.86 8.47 -9.79
CA TYR A 46 -12.89 9.47 -10.07
C TYR A 46 -14.28 8.84 -10.34
N ALA A 47 -14.34 7.74 -11.10
CA ALA A 47 -15.61 7.09 -11.45
C ALA A 47 -16.39 6.55 -10.23
N PRO A 48 -15.82 5.71 -9.33
CA PRO A 48 -16.49 5.30 -8.11
C PRO A 48 -16.75 6.47 -7.17
N VAL A 49 -15.88 7.47 -7.06
CA VAL A 49 -16.14 8.67 -6.24
C VAL A 49 -17.41 9.38 -6.69
N ARG A 50 -17.56 9.61 -8.01
CA ARG A 50 -18.77 10.20 -8.59
C ARG A 50 -20.01 9.39 -8.27
N LYS A 51 -19.93 8.07 -8.47
CA LYS A 51 -21.04 7.14 -8.25
C LYS A 51 -21.49 7.08 -6.79
N LEU A 52 -20.53 7.04 -5.86
CA LEU A 52 -20.81 6.86 -4.43
C LEU A 52 -21.21 8.15 -3.72
N THR A 53 -20.59 9.27 -4.09
CA THR A 53 -20.81 10.54 -3.38
C THR A 53 -21.98 11.34 -3.93
N GLN A 54 -22.23 11.26 -5.24
CA GLN A 54 -23.17 12.09 -5.99
C GLN A 54 -22.89 13.60 -5.87
N PHE A 55 -21.65 13.98 -5.58
CA PHE A 55 -21.24 15.39 -5.55
C PHE A 55 -21.30 16.02 -6.95
N ASP A 56 -21.21 17.35 -7.03
CA ASP A 56 -20.94 18.05 -8.29
C ASP A 56 -19.50 17.79 -8.77
N VAL A 57 -19.22 18.10 -10.03
CA VAL A 57 -17.94 17.72 -10.68
C VAL A 57 -16.74 18.27 -9.92
N LYS A 58 -16.78 19.54 -9.52
CA LYS A 58 -15.67 20.19 -8.82
C LYS A 58 -15.42 19.54 -7.48
N LYS A 59 -16.48 19.30 -6.71
CA LYS A 59 -16.39 18.66 -5.41
C LYS A 59 -15.96 17.20 -5.49
N SER A 60 -16.33 16.47 -6.54
CA SER A 60 -15.85 15.10 -6.77
C SER A 60 -14.36 15.07 -7.08
N ILE A 61 -13.86 15.96 -7.94
CA ILE A 61 -12.42 16.07 -8.23
C ILE A 61 -11.65 16.40 -6.95
N PHE A 62 -12.15 17.35 -6.16
CA PHE A 62 -11.51 17.72 -4.90
C PHE A 62 -11.51 16.57 -3.87
N ALA A 63 -12.61 15.81 -3.79
CA ALA A 63 -12.69 14.63 -2.94
C ALA A 63 -11.67 13.56 -3.36
N ASP A 64 -11.60 13.28 -4.66
CA ASP A 64 -10.69 12.29 -5.24
C ASP A 64 -9.21 12.64 -5.01
N LEU A 65 -8.84 13.91 -5.23
CA LEU A 65 -7.50 14.42 -4.91
C LEU A 65 -7.17 14.30 -3.42
N THR A 66 -8.12 14.63 -2.54
CA THR A 66 -7.91 14.56 -1.09
C THR A 66 -7.78 13.12 -0.60
N MET A 67 -8.59 12.22 -1.16
CA MET A 67 -8.54 10.78 -0.92
C MET A 67 -7.19 10.20 -1.31
N ASN A 68 -6.74 10.45 -2.55
CA ASN A 68 -5.44 10.02 -3.06
C ASN A 68 -4.27 10.59 -2.26
N ALA A 69 -4.32 11.87 -1.91
CA ALA A 69 -3.28 12.49 -1.09
C ALA A 69 -3.23 11.86 0.31
N GLY A 70 -4.39 11.65 0.94
CA GLY A 70 -4.49 11.03 2.26
C GLY A 70 -4.03 9.57 2.27
N SER A 71 -4.46 8.77 1.29
CA SER A 71 -4.08 7.37 1.16
C SER A 71 -2.60 7.22 0.81
N CYS A 72 -2.04 8.09 -0.04
CA CYS A 72 -0.61 8.12 -0.34
C CYS A 72 0.22 8.46 0.90
N LEU A 73 -0.08 9.57 1.59
CA LEU A 73 0.69 10.03 2.76
C LEU A 73 0.67 9.02 3.90
N LEU A 74 -0.48 8.45 4.21
CA LEU A 74 -0.61 7.48 5.30
C LEU A 74 -0.17 6.08 4.86
N GLY A 75 -0.39 5.72 3.60
CA GLY A 75 -0.02 4.43 3.01
C GLY A 75 1.48 4.19 2.97
N ILE A 76 2.29 5.24 2.77
CA ILE A 76 3.77 5.18 2.85
C ILE A 76 4.25 4.56 4.17
N PHE A 77 3.52 4.78 5.27
CA PHE A 77 3.88 4.24 6.58
C PHE A 77 3.09 2.97 6.93
N ILE A 78 1.78 2.97 6.69
CA ILE A 78 0.90 1.87 7.11
C ILE A 78 1.21 0.58 6.35
N ILE A 79 1.42 0.66 5.03
CA ILE A 79 1.63 -0.52 4.19
C ILE A 79 2.95 -1.24 4.57
N PRO A 80 4.11 -0.56 4.72
CA PRO A 80 5.32 -1.23 5.19
C PRO A 80 5.19 -1.79 6.61
N VAL A 81 4.53 -1.09 7.53
CA VAL A 81 4.30 -1.58 8.90
C VAL A 81 3.47 -2.87 8.88
N LEU A 82 2.41 -2.94 8.09
CA LEU A 82 1.63 -4.16 7.92
C LEU A 82 2.43 -5.27 7.22
N GLY A 83 3.34 -4.91 6.30
CA GLY A 83 4.30 -5.83 5.71
C GLY A 83 5.23 -6.45 6.74
N ILE A 84 5.79 -5.65 7.65
CA ILE A 84 6.57 -6.13 8.79
C ILE A 84 5.72 -7.05 9.68
N GLY A 85 4.47 -6.67 9.96
CA GLY A 85 3.52 -7.51 10.69
C GLY A 85 3.28 -8.86 10.01
N TRP A 86 3.22 -8.89 8.67
CA TRP A 86 3.13 -10.12 7.90
C TRP A 86 4.36 -11.00 8.12
N GLU A 87 5.56 -10.41 8.04
CA GLU A 87 6.83 -11.14 8.19
C GLU A 87 6.98 -11.80 9.55
N PHE A 88 6.69 -11.05 10.62
CA PHE A 88 6.74 -11.61 11.96
C PHE A 88 5.66 -12.66 12.19
N PHE A 89 4.49 -12.50 11.57
CA PHE A 89 3.44 -13.50 11.66
C PHE A 89 3.23 -14.33 10.41
N PRO A 90 2.13 -14.27 9.62
CA PRO A 90 1.79 -15.39 8.73
C PRO A 90 2.97 -15.84 7.84
N GLY A 91 3.86 -14.91 7.44
CA GLY A 91 5.13 -15.20 6.79
C GLY A 91 6.01 -16.20 7.53
N SER A 92 6.40 -15.92 8.78
CA SER A 92 7.28 -16.79 9.58
C SER A 92 6.77 -18.24 9.72
N VAL A 93 5.44 -18.42 9.83
CA VAL A 93 4.80 -19.74 9.86
C VAL A 93 4.86 -20.42 8.50
N LEU A 94 4.47 -19.71 7.43
CA LEU A 94 4.40 -20.25 6.08
C LEU A 94 5.78 -20.60 5.52
N TYR A 95 6.78 -19.75 5.74
CA TYR A 95 8.13 -19.97 5.24
C TYR A 95 8.76 -21.21 5.86
N ARG A 96 8.53 -21.39 7.16
CA ARG A 96 9.00 -22.58 7.88
C ARG A 96 8.27 -23.84 7.44
N PHE A 97 6.96 -23.77 7.25
CA PHE A 97 6.15 -24.95 6.91
C PHE A 97 6.39 -25.42 5.46
N PHE A 98 6.48 -24.48 4.52
CA PHE A 98 6.66 -24.78 3.10
C PHE A 98 8.11 -24.70 2.62
N ASN A 99 9.06 -24.33 3.50
CA ASN A 99 10.47 -24.11 3.17
C ASN A 99 10.67 -23.14 2.00
N ILE A 100 9.95 -22.01 2.03
CA ILE A 100 9.95 -20.96 1.01
C ILE A 100 10.52 -19.65 1.57
N GLY A 101 11.20 -18.85 0.76
CA GLY A 101 11.75 -17.55 1.16
C GLY A 101 10.72 -16.40 1.12
N THR A 102 11.10 -15.23 1.63
CA THR A 102 10.27 -14.00 1.72
C THR A 102 9.69 -13.55 0.38
N PHE A 103 10.42 -13.69 -0.73
CA PHE A 103 9.93 -13.32 -2.06
C PHE A 103 9.26 -14.50 -2.76
N ASN A 104 8.06 -14.87 -2.31
CA ASN A 104 7.27 -15.93 -2.92
C ASN A 104 5.89 -15.41 -3.40
N PRO A 105 5.14 -16.17 -4.23
CA PRO A 105 3.86 -15.69 -4.75
C PRO A 105 2.85 -15.30 -3.66
N GLY A 106 2.83 -16.02 -2.53
CA GLY A 106 1.92 -15.73 -1.41
C GLY A 106 2.18 -14.37 -0.78
N THR A 107 3.45 -13.97 -0.66
CA THR A 107 3.84 -12.69 -0.05
C THR A 107 3.56 -11.51 -0.95
N TRP A 108 3.72 -11.69 -2.26
CA TRP A 108 3.30 -10.72 -3.27
C TRP A 108 1.78 -10.55 -3.31
N ILE A 109 1.01 -11.64 -3.23
CA ILE A 109 -0.46 -11.60 -3.14
C ILE A 109 -0.87 -10.85 -1.87
N ALA A 110 -0.29 -11.20 -0.72
CA ALA A 110 -0.56 -10.54 0.55
C ALA A 110 -0.26 -9.04 0.48
N THR A 111 0.90 -8.68 -0.08
CA THR A 111 1.32 -7.29 -0.29
C THR A 111 0.32 -6.51 -1.15
N PHE A 112 -0.12 -7.10 -2.26
CA PHE A 112 -1.12 -6.51 -3.14
C PHE A 112 -2.45 -6.28 -2.39
N LEU A 113 -2.97 -7.30 -1.71
CA LEU A 113 -4.23 -7.22 -0.97
C LEU A 113 -4.17 -6.20 0.17
N ILE A 114 -3.07 -6.18 0.93
CA ILE A 114 -2.84 -5.20 1.99
C ILE A 114 -2.88 -3.79 1.41
N ALA A 115 -2.14 -3.52 0.34
CA ALA A 115 -2.10 -2.20 -0.29
C ALA A 115 -3.50 -1.75 -0.76
N VAL A 116 -4.24 -2.63 -1.44
CA VAL A 116 -5.60 -2.36 -1.91
C VAL A 116 -6.55 -2.04 -0.77
N PHE A 117 -6.58 -2.87 0.27
CA PHE A 117 -7.52 -2.69 1.38
C PHE A 117 -7.15 -1.52 2.29
N VAL A 118 -5.87 -1.27 2.49
CA VAL A 118 -5.40 -0.10 3.24
C VAL A 118 -5.82 1.17 2.53
N ASN A 119 -5.53 1.32 1.24
CA ASN A 119 -5.93 2.51 0.49
C ASN A 119 -7.44 2.70 0.50
N ALA A 120 -8.23 1.68 0.14
CA ALA A 120 -9.68 1.78 0.15
C ALA A 120 -10.25 2.14 1.54
N SER A 121 -9.61 1.65 2.62
CA SER A 121 -9.98 2.02 4.00
C SER A 121 -9.68 3.48 4.30
N LEU A 122 -8.50 3.96 3.92
CA LEU A 122 -8.06 5.35 4.12
C LEU A 122 -8.93 6.31 3.31
N GLU A 123 -9.23 5.98 2.06
CA GLU A 123 -10.11 6.74 1.19
C GLU A 123 -11.53 6.84 1.73
N ASN A 124 -12.10 5.72 2.16
CA ASN A 124 -13.41 5.69 2.79
C ASN A 124 -13.41 6.50 4.11
N LEU A 125 -12.29 6.49 4.85
CA LEU A 125 -12.12 7.30 6.05
C LEU A 125 -12.07 8.80 5.71
N VAL A 126 -11.34 9.20 4.67
CA VAL A 126 -11.29 10.58 4.16
C VAL A 126 -12.67 11.05 3.72
N LEU A 127 -13.41 10.23 2.97
CA LEU A 127 -14.79 10.55 2.58
C LEU A 127 -15.70 10.71 3.81
N ARG A 128 -15.57 9.85 4.81
CA ARG A 128 -16.38 9.88 6.02
C ARG A 128 -16.09 11.11 6.87
N ILE A 129 -14.82 11.41 7.12
CA ILE A 129 -14.40 12.49 8.03
C ILE A 129 -14.37 13.84 7.30
N GLY A 130 -13.66 13.92 6.18
CA GLY A 130 -13.45 15.18 5.45
C GLY A 130 -14.68 15.63 4.67
N PHE A 131 -15.42 14.69 4.07
CA PHE A 131 -16.56 15.00 3.20
C PHE A 131 -17.92 14.65 3.80
N LYS A 132 -17.94 14.12 5.04
CA LYS A 132 -19.14 13.70 5.77
C LYS A 132 -20.03 12.73 4.96
N LYS A 133 -19.43 11.94 4.07
CA LYS A 133 -20.12 10.94 3.24
C LYS A 133 -19.79 9.55 3.72
N HIS A 134 -20.79 8.81 4.18
CA HIS A 134 -20.65 7.41 4.54
C HIS A 134 -21.01 6.52 3.34
N CYS A 135 -20.06 5.74 2.85
CA CYS A 135 -20.26 4.87 1.68
C CYS A 135 -20.59 3.41 2.05
N GLY A 136 -20.47 3.04 3.34
CA GLY A 136 -20.77 1.70 3.85
C GLY A 136 -19.96 0.58 3.21
N TRP A 137 -20.39 -0.66 3.40
CA TRP A 137 -19.70 -1.85 2.88
C TRP A 137 -19.64 -1.92 1.35
N ARG A 138 -20.73 -1.54 0.67
CA ARG A 138 -20.76 -1.51 -0.79
C ARG A 138 -19.79 -0.48 -1.36
N GLY A 139 -19.69 0.69 -0.72
CA GLY A 139 -18.76 1.73 -1.11
C GLY A 139 -17.30 1.31 -0.94
N PHE A 140 -16.98 0.66 0.18
CA PHE A 140 -15.65 0.09 0.39
C PHE A 140 -15.22 -0.83 -0.76
N TRP A 141 -16.09 -1.74 -1.22
CA TRP A 141 -15.75 -2.62 -2.36
C TRP A 141 -15.56 -1.88 -3.68
N TRP A 142 -16.33 -0.84 -3.96
CA TRP A 142 -16.11 0.00 -5.15
C TRP A 142 -14.74 0.69 -5.10
N LEU A 143 -14.34 1.20 -3.94
CA LEU A 143 -13.02 1.80 -3.74
C LEU A 143 -11.91 0.74 -3.83
N SER A 144 -12.12 -0.45 -3.25
CA SER A 144 -11.17 -1.57 -3.35
C SER A 144 -10.96 -2.04 -4.78
N ILE A 145 -12.01 -2.08 -5.62
CA ILE A 145 -11.86 -2.46 -7.04
C ILE A 145 -11.04 -1.41 -7.80
N ALA A 146 -11.29 -0.12 -7.56
CA ALA A 146 -10.50 0.94 -8.19
C ALA A 146 -9.04 0.92 -7.73
N ASN A 147 -8.82 0.74 -6.42
CA ASN A 147 -7.48 0.56 -5.87
C ASN A 147 -6.78 -0.69 -6.39
N ALA A 148 -7.50 -1.79 -6.60
CA ALA A 148 -6.93 -2.99 -7.20
C ALA A 148 -6.40 -2.71 -8.62
N ALA A 149 -7.08 -1.84 -9.39
CA ALA A 149 -6.58 -1.42 -10.68
C ALA A 149 -5.33 -0.53 -10.56
N SER A 150 -5.35 0.52 -9.73
CA SER A 150 -4.19 1.43 -9.58
C SER A 150 -2.97 0.74 -8.97
N VAL A 151 -3.16 -0.01 -7.88
CA VAL A 151 -2.13 -0.87 -7.28
C VAL A 151 -1.67 -1.95 -8.26
N GLY A 152 -2.58 -2.51 -9.07
CA GLY A 152 -2.28 -3.52 -10.07
C GLY A 152 -1.32 -3.03 -11.15
N VAL A 153 -1.50 -1.80 -11.62
CA VAL A 153 -0.53 -1.19 -12.56
C VAL A 153 0.80 -0.92 -11.87
N ALA A 154 0.80 -0.41 -10.63
CA ALA A 154 2.03 -0.21 -9.85
C ALA A 154 2.79 -1.54 -9.65
N PHE A 155 2.06 -2.61 -9.32
CA PHE A 155 2.59 -3.95 -9.17
C PHE A 155 3.14 -4.51 -10.49
N ALA A 156 2.39 -4.39 -11.58
CA ALA A 156 2.83 -4.83 -12.91
C ALA A 156 4.10 -4.09 -13.37
N SER A 157 4.24 -2.82 -13.02
CA SER A 157 5.42 -2.02 -13.38
C SER A 157 6.73 -2.52 -12.78
N LEU A 158 6.68 -3.26 -11.66
CA LEU A 158 7.85 -3.90 -11.07
C LEU A 158 8.51 -4.89 -12.04
N TRP A 159 7.72 -5.52 -12.92
CA TRP A 159 8.18 -6.49 -13.91
C TRP A 159 8.67 -5.83 -15.20
N LEU A 160 8.17 -4.64 -15.53
CA LEU A 160 8.54 -3.92 -16.77
C LEU A 160 9.81 -3.08 -16.62
N GLY A 161 10.11 -2.64 -15.40
CA GLY A 161 11.34 -1.92 -15.10
C GLY A 161 11.74 -2.19 -13.67
N PRO A 162 12.57 -3.20 -13.38
CA PRO A 162 13.01 -3.49 -12.01
C PRO A 162 13.67 -2.25 -11.38
N MET A 163 13.49 -2.05 -10.07
CA MET A 163 14.12 -0.92 -9.39
C MET A 163 15.63 -1.07 -9.51
N ARG A 164 16.29 -0.05 -10.10
CA ARG A 164 17.75 0.02 -10.14
C ARG A 164 18.21 0.27 -8.70
N SER A 165 18.87 -0.72 -8.11
CA SER A 165 19.63 -0.62 -6.86
C SER A 165 20.77 0.36 -6.98
#